data_AF-A0AAX6NFQ8-F1
#
_entry.id   AF-A0AAX6NFQ8-F1
#
_cell.length_a   1.000
_cell.length_b   1.000
_cell.length_c   1.000
_cell.angle_alpha   90.00
_cell.angle_beta   90.00
_cell.angle_gamma   90.00
#
_symmetry.space_group_name_H-M   'P 1'
#
loop_
_entity.id
_entity.type
_entity.pdbx_description
1 polymer ?
#
loop_
_entity_poly.entity_id
_entity_poly.type
_entity_poly.pdbx_seq_one_letter_code
_entity_poly.pdbx_strand_id
1 'polypeptide(L)'
;MWRAGCKWIFLIMGTMIGAGYASGRELWQFFGEESGLAIFLFSIIFAISCNVIMQISYRYRTNQFYPVLIELIGKRWAAAYDVLIVFYLFTTTVIMIAGGGATLEMWHVPYWWGIGALSALIVFVFSRGLNGLLSINSFVMPILMIGLAGVLLTFILRHPGANDWHLQHNWPAAFTFTALNILPLVAVLSTIGKEIKSKKEIYIASVGSGFLLGGLSFIYNESLIQVSGLLSSYEIPLFAILKDFPYIMLFLMSIVLLIAIYTTAVSGILGLTARFHTEKVQSLWKLAACWLLLMIPFTKLGFSTLIAVLYPMYGIVNLFLVTAVLLYPFRNRYKSS
;
A
#
# COMPACT_ATOMS: atom_id res chain seq x y z
N MET A 1 15.66 20.10 -9.87
CA MET A 1 16.05 19.12 -8.84
C MET A 1 14.95 18.91 -7.80
N TRP A 2 14.50 19.96 -7.09
CA TRP A 2 13.36 19.88 -6.16
C TRP A 2 12.07 19.37 -6.81
N ARG A 3 11.68 19.92 -7.97
CA ARG A 3 10.50 19.43 -8.73
C ARG A 3 10.57 17.94 -9.08
N ALA A 4 11.76 17.43 -9.42
CA ALA A 4 11.97 16.02 -9.73
C ALA A 4 11.97 15.15 -8.45
N GLY A 5 12.56 15.63 -7.35
CA GLY A 5 12.44 15.01 -6.04
C GLY A 5 10.99 14.88 -5.59
N CYS A 6 10.19 15.95 -5.68
CA CYS A 6 8.77 15.92 -5.34
C CYS A 6 7.98 14.92 -6.19
N LYS A 7 8.28 14.79 -7.50
CA LYS A 7 7.67 13.77 -8.36
C LYS A 7 7.86 12.36 -7.77
N TRP A 8 9.07 12.03 -7.31
CA TRP A 8 9.37 10.74 -6.71
C TRP A 8 8.75 10.56 -5.32
N ILE A 9 8.64 11.64 -4.54
CA ILE A 9 7.89 11.62 -3.27
C ILE A 9 6.43 11.22 -3.54
N PHE A 10 5.75 11.87 -4.49
CA PHE A 10 4.37 11.52 -4.84
C PHE A 10 4.23 10.08 -5.34
N LEU A 11 5.19 9.59 -6.13
CA LEU A 11 5.20 8.19 -6.56
C LEU A 11 5.31 7.23 -5.37
N ILE A 12 6.25 7.48 -4.45
CA ILE A 12 6.44 6.64 -3.26
C ILE A 12 5.19 6.69 -2.39
N MET A 13 4.70 7.88 -2.08
CA MET A 13 3.49 8.08 -1.26
C MET A 13 2.27 7.42 -1.90
N GLY A 14 2.05 7.58 -3.20
CA GLY A 14 0.93 6.92 -3.91
C GLY A 14 1.07 5.41 -4.04
N THR A 15 2.29 4.87 -3.89
CA THR A 15 2.51 3.42 -3.82
C THR A 15 2.17 2.88 -2.43
N MET A 16 2.46 3.65 -1.37
CA MET A 16 2.26 3.22 0.02
C MET A 16 0.86 3.52 0.55
N ILE A 17 0.29 4.66 0.18
CA ILE A 17 -1.06 5.10 0.56
C ILE A 17 -2.05 4.45 -0.42
N GLY A 18 -2.12 3.13 -0.36
CA GLY A 18 -3.14 2.34 -1.01
C GLY A 18 -4.45 2.34 -0.22
N ALA A 19 -5.42 1.58 -0.68
CA ALA A 19 -6.71 1.47 0.00
C ALA A 19 -6.62 0.87 1.41
N GLY A 20 -5.72 -0.09 1.66
CA GLY A 20 -5.54 -0.66 2.98
C GLY A 20 -4.97 0.35 3.99
N TYR A 21 -3.96 1.12 3.60
CA TYR A 21 -3.47 2.27 4.38
C TYR A 21 -4.59 3.31 4.61
N ALA A 22 -5.25 3.74 3.53
CA ALA A 22 -6.28 4.77 3.61
C ALA A 22 -7.49 4.36 4.46
N SER A 23 -7.84 3.07 4.48
CA SER A 23 -8.89 2.54 5.35
C SER A 23 -8.58 2.68 6.84
N GLY A 24 -7.30 2.86 7.22
CA GLY A 24 -6.82 2.87 8.59
C GLY A 24 -6.58 1.48 9.17
N ARG A 25 -7.02 0.43 8.49
CA ARG A 25 -6.92 -0.95 8.97
C ARG A 25 -5.49 -1.44 9.06
N GLU A 26 -4.65 -1.07 8.09
CA GLU A 26 -3.21 -1.38 8.12
C GLU A 26 -2.52 -0.78 9.33
N LEU A 27 -2.72 0.51 9.58
CA LEU A 27 -2.04 1.20 10.66
C LEU A 27 -2.49 0.66 12.01
N TRP A 28 -3.80 0.44 12.19
CA TRP A 28 -4.32 -0.16 13.41
C TRP A 28 -3.78 -1.57 13.65
N GLN A 29 -3.62 -2.37 12.59
CA GLN A 29 -3.15 -3.75 12.69
C GLN A 29 -1.70 -3.87 13.16
N PHE A 30 -0.84 -2.90 12.81
CA PHE A 30 0.59 -2.95 13.13
C PHE A 30 0.99 -2.03 14.28
N PHE A 31 0.47 -0.81 14.31
CA PHE A 31 0.82 0.19 15.32
C PHE A 31 -0.17 0.12 16.49
N GLY A 32 -1.34 0.72 16.40
CA GLY A 32 -2.24 0.77 17.57
C GLY A 32 -1.60 1.52 18.74
N GLU A 33 -1.93 1.13 19.97
CA GLU A 33 -1.43 1.80 21.18
C GLU A 33 0.11 1.71 21.30
N GLU A 34 0.72 2.66 22.04
CA GLU A 34 2.16 2.65 22.39
C GLU A 34 3.13 2.57 21.19
N SER A 35 2.76 3.17 20.05
CA SER A 35 3.45 2.97 18.78
C SER A 35 4.17 4.19 18.22
N GLY A 36 4.30 5.28 18.99
CA GLY A 36 5.02 6.48 18.57
C GLY A 36 6.46 6.19 18.12
N LEU A 37 7.19 5.40 18.92
CA LEU A 37 8.55 4.95 18.61
C LEU A 37 8.57 4.02 17.39
N ALA A 38 7.59 3.12 17.26
CA ALA A 38 7.47 2.23 16.12
C ALA A 38 7.31 3.00 14.80
N ILE A 39 6.47 4.05 14.79
CA ILE A 39 6.24 4.89 13.61
C ILE A 39 7.47 5.73 13.27
N PHE A 40 8.17 6.25 14.28
CA PHE A 40 9.43 6.96 14.10
C PHE A 40 10.51 6.06 13.47
N LEU A 41 10.70 4.85 14.01
CA LEU A 41 11.63 3.87 13.46
C LEU A 41 11.22 3.43 12.05
N PHE A 42 9.93 3.20 11.81
CA PHE A 42 9.40 2.92 10.48
C PHE A 42 9.79 4.01 9.48
N SER A 43 9.62 5.29 9.83
CA SER A 43 9.98 6.42 8.97
C SER A 43 11.46 6.38 8.54
N ILE A 44 12.36 6.09 9.49
CA ILE A 44 13.81 5.97 9.24
C ILE A 44 14.12 4.76 8.35
N ILE A 45 13.63 3.57 8.73
CA ILE A 45 13.89 2.32 8.00
C ILE A 45 13.32 2.42 6.57
N PHE A 46 12.15 3.03 6.42
CA PHE A 46 11.50 3.26 5.15
C PHE A 46 12.31 4.22 4.26
N ALA A 47 12.80 5.33 4.81
CA ALA A 47 13.66 6.26 4.09
C ALA A 47 14.97 5.60 3.62
N ILE A 48 15.63 4.81 4.49
CA ILE A 48 16.83 4.05 4.12
C ILE A 48 16.51 3.07 3.00
N SER A 49 15.38 2.36 3.11
CA SER A 49 14.95 1.38 2.11
C SER A 49 14.70 2.02 0.75
N CYS A 50 13.96 3.13 0.70
CA CYS A 50 13.77 3.92 -0.52
C CYS A 50 15.11 4.31 -1.15
N ASN A 51 16.04 4.79 -0.33
CA ASN A 51 17.33 5.27 -0.79
C ASN A 51 18.13 4.15 -1.45
N VAL A 52 18.24 3.00 -0.79
CA VAL A 52 18.97 1.82 -1.30
C VAL A 52 18.35 1.33 -2.60
N ILE A 53 17.03 1.14 -2.64
CA ILE A 53 16.34 0.61 -3.82
C ILE A 53 16.50 1.55 -5.02
N MET A 54 16.29 2.85 -4.82
CA MET A 54 16.46 3.85 -5.88
C MET A 54 17.92 3.96 -6.34
N GLN A 55 18.91 3.83 -5.44
CA GLN A 55 20.31 3.83 -5.82
C GLN A 55 20.67 2.62 -6.71
N ILE A 56 20.16 1.44 -6.39
CA ILE A 56 20.33 0.24 -7.21
C ILE A 56 19.66 0.45 -8.57
N SER A 57 18.40 0.88 -8.58
CA SER A 57 17.62 1.17 -9.79
C SER A 57 18.34 2.19 -10.70
N TYR A 58 18.84 3.28 -10.13
CA TYR A 58 19.61 4.31 -10.82
C TYR A 58 20.94 3.79 -11.38
N ARG A 59 21.68 2.97 -10.62
CA ARG A 59 22.94 2.37 -11.06
C ARG A 59 22.73 1.43 -12.24
N TYR A 60 21.71 0.59 -12.18
CA TYR A 60 21.41 -0.41 -13.21
C TYR A 60 20.65 0.14 -14.41
N ARG A 61 20.13 1.38 -14.33
CA ARG A 61 19.30 1.99 -15.39
C ARG A 61 18.18 1.04 -15.85
N THR A 62 17.56 0.36 -14.89
CA THR A 62 16.54 -0.66 -15.16
C THR A 62 15.14 -0.06 -15.13
N ASN A 63 14.26 -0.63 -15.96
CA ASN A 63 12.81 -0.40 -15.92
C ASN A 63 12.07 -1.67 -15.48
N GLN A 64 12.80 -2.63 -14.90
CA GLN A 64 12.32 -3.95 -14.55
C GLN A 64 12.60 -4.22 -13.08
N PHE A 65 11.64 -4.89 -12.45
CA PHE A 65 11.68 -5.32 -11.07
C PHE A 65 12.75 -6.38 -10.78
N TYR A 66 12.79 -7.41 -11.64
CA TYR A 66 13.57 -8.61 -11.38
C TYR A 66 15.09 -8.37 -11.21
N PRO A 67 15.76 -7.50 -12.00
CA PRO A 67 17.18 -7.19 -11.80
C PRO A 67 17.51 -6.59 -10.43
N VAL A 68 16.67 -5.68 -9.91
CA VAL A 68 16.88 -5.07 -8.59
C VAL A 68 16.70 -6.10 -7.49
N LEU A 69 15.71 -6.98 -7.63
CA LEU A 69 15.47 -8.07 -6.69
C LEU A 69 16.66 -9.04 -6.66
N ILE A 70 17.22 -9.41 -7.82
CA ILE A 70 18.43 -10.25 -7.89
C ILE A 70 19.61 -9.58 -7.19
N GLU A 71 19.83 -8.29 -7.38
CA GLU A 71 20.94 -7.57 -6.71
C GLU A 71 20.79 -7.59 -5.18
N LEU A 72 19.56 -7.48 -4.67
CA LEU A 72 19.29 -7.45 -3.24
C LEU A 72 19.48 -8.82 -2.59
N ILE A 73 18.81 -9.85 -3.12
CA ILE A 73 18.65 -11.17 -2.44
C ILE A 73 19.25 -12.34 -3.22
N GLY A 74 19.79 -12.13 -4.42
CA GLY A 74 20.36 -13.16 -5.27
C GLY A 74 19.32 -13.93 -6.09
N LYS A 75 19.79 -14.63 -7.14
CA LYS A 75 18.92 -15.28 -8.16
C LYS A 75 17.94 -16.31 -7.57
N ARG A 76 18.40 -17.14 -6.63
CA ARG A 76 17.57 -18.20 -6.02
C ARG A 76 16.39 -17.62 -5.24
N TRP A 77 16.65 -16.64 -4.39
CA TRP A 77 15.60 -15.99 -3.60
C TRP A 77 14.73 -15.09 -4.45
N ALA A 78 15.29 -14.42 -5.46
CA ALA A 78 14.50 -13.63 -6.41
C ALA A 78 13.44 -14.48 -7.13
N ALA A 79 13.78 -15.71 -7.53
CA ALA A 79 12.82 -16.65 -8.11
C ALA A 79 11.72 -17.07 -7.13
N ALA A 80 12.05 -17.28 -5.84
CA ALA A 80 11.05 -17.58 -4.81
C ALA A 80 10.09 -16.40 -4.59
N TYR A 81 10.60 -15.17 -4.56
CA TYR A 81 9.78 -13.95 -4.48
C TYR A 81 8.90 -13.76 -5.72
N ASP A 82 9.35 -14.19 -6.89
CA ASP A 82 8.53 -14.12 -8.10
C ASP A 82 7.26 -14.99 -8.00
N VAL A 83 7.37 -16.18 -7.40
CA VAL A 83 6.22 -17.04 -7.07
C VAL A 83 5.37 -16.41 -5.97
N LEU A 84 6.00 -15.86 -4.92
CA LEU A 84 5.30 -15.19 -3.83
C LEU A 84 4.46 -14.00 -4.32
N ILE A 85 4.92 -13.27 -5.34
CA ILE A 85 4.17 -12.15 -5.93
C ILE A 85 2.83 -12.61 -6.50
N VAL A 86 2.74 -13.81 -7.07
CA VAL A 86 1.45 -14.34 -7.57
C VAL A 86 0.46 -14.50 -6.42
N PHE A 87 0.91 -15.12 -5.32
CA PHE A 87 0.08 -15.28 -4.11
C PHE A 87 -0.28 -13.94 -3.47
N TYR A 88 0.69 -13.01 -3.42
CA TYR A 88 0.50 -11.65 -2.94
C TYR A 88 -0.56 -10.91 -3.76
N LEU A 89 -0.45 -10.89 -5.08
CA LEU A 89 -1.42 -10.24 -5.96
C LEU A 89 -2.81 -10.88 -5.84
N PHE A 90 -2.89 -12.21 -5.74
CA PHE A 90 -4.17 -12.90 -5.55
C PHE A 90 -4.86 -12.48 -4.27
N THR A 91 -4.19 -12.64 -3.14
CA THR A 91 -4.79 -12.39 -1.82
C THR A 91 -5.01 -10.90 -1.54
N THR A 92 -4.11 -10.01 -1.96
CA THR A 92 -4.34 -8.57 -1.84
C THR A 92 -5.50 -8.10 -2.70
N THR A 93 -5.73 -8.71 -3.87
CA THR A 93 -6.95 -8.45 -4.66
C THR A 93 -8.21 -8.93 -3.93
N VAL A 94 -8.19 -10.11 -3.29
CA VAL A 94 -9.30 -10.57 -2.44
C VAL A 94 -9.59 -9.54 -1.33
N ILE A 95 -8.56 -9.02 -0.67
CA ILE A 95 -8.70 -7.95 0.33
C ILE A 95 -9.37 -6.72 -0.29
N MET A 96 -8.93 -6.27 -1.47
CA MET A 96 -9.54 -5.11 -2.11
C MET A 96 -11.02 -5.34 -2.45
N ILE A 97 -11.39 -6.52 -2.97
CA ILE A 97 -12.79 -6.82 -3.29
C ILE A 97 -13.64 -6.84 -2.01
N ALA A 98 -13.12 -7.44 -0.93
CA ALA A 98 -13.77 -7.43 0.37
C ALA A 98 -13.92 -6.00 0.92
N GLY A 99 -12.89 -5.16 0.78
CA GLY A 99 -12.90 -3.76 1.20
C GLY A 99 -13.91 -2.91 0.42
N GLY A 100 -14.10 -3.19 -0.87
CA GLY A 100 -15.12 -2.51 -1.68
C GLY A 100 -16.54 -2.86 -1.23
N GLY A 101 -16.78 -4.14 -0.90
CA GLY A 101 -18.02 -4.59 -0.27
C GLY A 101 -18.27 -3.87 1.06
N ALA A 102 -17.28 -3.84 1.96
CA ALA A 102 -17.37 -3.17 3.25
C ALA A 102 -17.57 -1.64 3.13
N THR A 103 -16.97 -1.03 2.11
CA THR A 103 -17.15 0.41 1.83
C THR A 103 -18.60 0.72 1.46
N LEU A 104 -19.24 -0.11 0.64
CA LEU A 104 -20.63 0.09 0.23
C LEU A 104 -21.63 -0.30 1.34
N GLU A 105 -21.26 -1.21 2.23
CA GLU A 105 -22.07 -1.58 3.38
C GLU A 105 -22.31 -0.42 4.35
N MET A 106 -21.36 0.52 4.45
CA MET A 106 -21.56 1.79 5.17
C MET A 106 -22.70 2.64 4.62
N TRP A 107 -23.08 2.43 3.36
CA TRP A 107 -24.18 3.09 2.67
C TRP A 107 -25.44 2.21 2.64
N HIS A 108 -25.52 1.23 3.53
CA HIS A 108 -26.61 0.25 3.65
C HIS A 108 -26.82 -0.61 2.39
N VAL A 109 -25.82 -0.69 1.51
CA VAL A 109 -25.82 -1.63 0.39
C VAL A 109 -25.38 -2.99 0.92
N PRO A 110 -26.13 -4.08 0.71
CA PRO A 110 -25.72 -5.38 1.22
C PRO A 110 -24.34 -5.79 0.68
N TYR A 111 -23.48 -6.32 1.54
CA TYR A 111 -22.08 -6.66 1.25
C TYR A 111 -21.87 -7.39 -0.10
N TRP A 112 -22.69 -8.39 -0.38
CA TRP A 112 -22.63 -9.19 -1.60
C TRP A 112 -22.98 -8.43 -2.88
N TRP A 113 -23.88 -7.45 -2.79
CA TRP A 113 -24.21 -6.58 -3.91
C TRP A 113 -23.03 -5.65 -4.20
N GLY A 114 -22.34 -5.17 -3.17
CA GLY A 114 -21.13 -4.38 -3.32
C GLY A 114 -20.00 -5.16 -4.01
N ILE A 115 -19.77 -6.41 -3.60
CA ILE A 115 -18.81 -7.31 -4.27
C ILE A 115 -19.20 -7.54 -5.73
N GLY A 116 -20.47 -7.82 -6.00
CA GLY A 116 -20.98 -8.07 -7.35
C GLY A 116 -20.80 -6.86 -8.26
N ALA A 117 -21.16 -5.67 -7.78
CA ALA A 117 -21.00 -4.42 -8.52
C ALA A 117 -19.52 -4.12 -8.83
N LEU A 118 -18.64 -4.24 -7.84
CA LEU A 118 -17.21 -4.02 -8.03
C LEU A 118 -16.61 -5.03 -9.02
N SER A 119 -16.95 -6.31 -8.88
CA SER A 119 -16.46 -7.37 -9.77
C SER A 119 -16.95 -7.16 -11.21
N ALA A 120 -18.20 -6.76 -11.39
CA ALA A 120 -18.75 -6.44 -12.71
C ALA A 120 -18.02 -5.25 -13.37
N LEU A 121 -17.73 -4.19 -12.61
CA LEU A 121 -16.96 -3.04 -13.11
C LEU A 121 -15.55 -3.44 -13.53
N ILE A 122 -14.89 -4.31 -12.76
CA ILE A 122 -13.56 -4.83 -13.10
C ILE A 122 -13.62 -5.57 -14.44
N VAL A 123 -14.53 -6.55 -14.59
CA VAL A 123 -14.67 -7.31 -15.85
C VAL A 123 -15.00 -6.38 -17.02
N PHE A 124 -15.88 -5.39 -16.81
CA PHE A 124 -16.24 -4.41 -17.82
C PHE A 124 -15.00 -3.67 -18.34
N VAL A 125 -14.12 -3.20 -17.46
CA VAL A 125 -12.91 -2.48 -17.89
C VAL A 125 -11.92 -3.39 -18.61
N PHE A 126 -11.75 -4.64 -18.17
CA PHE A 126 -10.93 -5.59 -18.94
C PHE A 126 -11.49 -5.88 -20.33
N SER A 127 -12.81 -5.75 -20.55
CA SER A 127 -13.42 -5.96 -21.87
C SER A 127 -13.29 -4.76 -22.81
N ARG A 128 -13.25 -3.54 -22.27
CA ARG A 128 -13.06 -2.28 -23.03
C ARG A 128 -11.58 -1.93 -23.28
N GLY A 129 -10.67 -2.61 -22.60
CA GLY A 129 -9.24 -2.29 -22.58
C GLY A 129 -8.89 -1.35 -21.44
N LEU A 130 -7.64 -1.42 -21.00
CA LEU A 130 -7.15 -0.79 -19.76
C LEU A 130 -6.67 0.66 -19.98
N ASN A 131 -6.78 1.15 -21.21
CA ASN A 131 -6.36 2.49 -21.60
C ASN A 131 -7.17 3.52 -20.82
N GLY A 132 -6.49 4.32 -19.98
CA GLY A 132 -7.13 5.34 -19.14
C GLY A 132 -7.33 4.92 -17.68
N LEU A 133 -7.48 3.64 -17.37
CA LEU A 133 -7.68 3.23 -15.97
C LEU A 133 -6.40 3.38 -15.13
N LEU A 134 -5.25 3.04 -15.73
CA LEU A 134 -3.96 3.25 -15.08
C LEU A 134 -3.66 4.73 -14.83
N SER A 135 -4.21 5.65 -15.65
CA SER A 135 -4.10 7.09 -15.42
C SER A 135 -5.04 7.61 -14.33
N ILE A 136 -6.19 6.97 -14.07
CA ILE A 136 -7.09 7.37 -12.97
C ILE A 136 -6.34 7.31 -11.63
N ASN A 137 -5.52 6.27 -11.42
CA ASN A 137 -4.75 6.11 -10.19
C ASN A 137 -3.81 7.31 -9.92
N SER A 138 -3.23 7.89 -10.98
CA SER A 138 -2.34 9.05 -10.85
C SER A 138 -3.05 10.33 -10.39
N PHE A 139 -4.37 10.42 -10.60
CA PHE A 139 -5.20 11.54 -10.16
C PHE A 139 -5.86 11.29 -8.80
N VAL A 140 -6.30 10.06 -8.55
CA VAL A 140 -7.01 9.67 -7.32
C VAL A 140 -6.08 9.69 -6.12
N MET A 141 -4.84 9.23 -6.25
CA MET A 141 -3.92 9.13 -5.12
C MET A 141 -3.61 10.49 -4.47
N PRO A 142 -3.28 11.57 -5.22
CA PRO A 142 -3.15 12.90 -4.63
C PRO A 142 -4.40 13.39 -3.89
N ILE A 143 -5.60 13.16 -4.44
CA ILE A 143 -6.86 13.56 -3.81
C ILE A 143 -7.07 12.80 -2.50
N LEU A 144 -6.84 11.49 -2.52
CA LEU A 144 -6.94 10.65 -1.33
C LEU A 144 -5.96 11.10 -0.24
N MET A 145 -4.71 11.36 -0.62
CA MET A 145 -3.68 11.83 0.31
C MET A 145 -4.04 13.17 0.96
N ILE A 146 -4.48 14.15 0.15
CA ILE A 146 -4.84 15.48 0.65
C ILE A 146 -6.11 15.42 1.49
N GLY A 147 -7.14 14.70 1.03
CA GLY A 147 -8.39 14.51 1.76
C GLY A 147 -8.17 13.82 3.10
N LEU A 148 -7.41 12.73 3.10
CA LEU A 148 -7.04 11.99 4.31
C LEU A 148 -6.24 12.86 5.28
N ALA A 149 -5.20 13.55 4.80
CA ALA A 149 -4.42 14.46 5.64
C ALA A 149 -5.31 15.57 6.24
N GLY A 150 -6.22 16.15 5.47
CA GLY A 150 -7.17 17.16 5.93
C GLY A 150 -8.10 16.63 7.02
N VAL A 151 -8.71 15.45 6.82
CA VAL A 151 -9.57 14.79 7.81
C VAL A 151 -8.80 14.51 9.09
N LEU A 152 -7.61 13.93 9.01
CA LEU A 152 -6.83 13.54 10.17
C LEU A 152 -6.31 14.76 10.96
N LEU A 153 -5.83 15.79 10.26
CA LEU A 153 -5.40 17.05 10.89
C LEU A 153 -6.58 17.74 11.59
N THR A 154 -7.74 17.80 10.96
CA THR A 154 -8.91 18.42 11.58
C THR A 154 -9.44 17.61 12.76
N PHE A 155 -9.37 16.28 12.70
CA PHE A 155 -9.78 15.40 13.80
C PHE A 155 -8.87 15.58 15.02
N ILE A 156 -7.54 15.50 14.85
CA ILE A 156 -6.58 15.59 15.96
C ILE A 156 -6.57 16.97 16.62
N LEU A 157 -6.87 18.03 15.86
CA LEU A 157 -7.00 19.39 16.42
C LEU A 157 -8.26 19.56 17.29
N ARG A 158 -9.33 18.80 17.02
CA ARG A 158 -10.56 18.79 17.83
C ARG A 158 -10.44 17.85 19.03
N HIS A 159 -9.66 16.79 18.88
CA HIS A 159 -9.45 15.78 19.89
C HIS A 159 -7.94 15.59 20.11
N PRO A 160 -7.31 16.46 20.92
CA PRO A 160 -5.88 16.32 21.22
C PRO A 160 -5.67 15.03 22.03
N GLY A 161 -4.84 14.13 21.51
CA GLY A 161 -4.49 12.89 22.20
C GLY A 161 -3.60 13.16 23.42
N ALA A 162 -3.78 12.36 24.47
CA ALA A 162 -2.86 12.29 25.60
C ALA A 162 -1.92 11.09 25.38
N ASN A 163 -0.86 11.28 24.59
CA ASN A 163 0.06 10.20 24.30
C ASN A 163 1.03 10.01 25.47
N ASP A 164 1.00 8.82 26.08
CA ASP A 164 1.97 8.46 27.10
C ASP A 164 3.26 7.98 26.44
N TRP A 165 4.22 8.90 26.29
CA TRP A 165 5.53 8.61 25.70
C TRP A 165 6.39 7.69 26.57
N HIS A 166 5.98 7.38 27.80
CA HIS A 166 6.70 6.46 28.68
C HIS A 166 6.46 4.98 28.31
N LEU A 167 5.36 4.68 27.63
CA LEU A 167 5.01 3.31 27.22
C LEU A 167 5.13 3.20 25.69
N GLN A 168 6.16 2.48 25.22
CA GLN A 168 6.50 2.34 23.80
C GLN A 168 6.87 0.89 23.44
N HIS A 169 6.13 -0.08 23.97
CA HIS A 169 6.47 -1.49 23.87
C HIS A 169 6.36 -2.03 22.43
N ASN A 170 5.54 -1.40 21.58
CA ASN A 170 5.28 -1.87 20.21
C ASN A 170 6.32 -1.44 19.16
N TRP A 171 7.50 -0.95 19.58
CA TRP A 171 8.58 -0.56 18.65
C TRP A 171 8.97 -1.61 17.58
N PRO A 172 8.89 -2.95 17.80
CA PRO A 172 9.22 -3.93 16.77
C PRO A 172 8.29 -3.89 15.56
N ALA A 173 7.07 -3.34 15.70
CA ALA A 173 6.12 -3.18 14.62
C ALA A 173 6.68 -2.36 13.44
N ALA A 174 7.66 -1.49 13.71
CA ALA A 174 8.40 -0.76 12.68
C ALA A 174 8.92 -1.69 11.58
N PHE A 175 9.52 -2.82 11.96
CA PHE A 175 10.14 -3.76 11.03
C PHE A 175 9.08 -4.50 10.22
N THR A 176 8.04 -5.00 10.87
CA THR A 176 6.99 -5.76 10.20
C THR A 176 6.13 -4.89 9.28
N PHE A 177 5.88 -3.62 9.66
CA PHE A 177 5.15 -2.68 8.81
C PHE A 177 6.01 -2.20 7.63
N THR A 178 7.31 -1.93 7.83
CA THR A 178 8.21 -1.70 6.69
C THR A 178 8.28 -2.92 5.78
N ALA A 179 8.32 -4.13 6.35
CA ALA A 179 8.39 -5.37 5.59
C ALA A 179 7.12 -5.66 4.79
N LEU A 180 5.92 -5.38 5.32
CA LEU A 180 4.70 -5.42 4.54
C LEU A 180 4.83 -4.58 3.25
N ASN A 181 5.41 -3.38 3.39
CA ASN A 181 5.50 -2.38 2.34
C ASN A 181 6.72 -2.51 1.41
N ILE A 182 7.73 -3.31 1.77
CA ILE A 182 9.01 -3.35 1.03
C ILE A 182 8.86 -3.92 -0.37
N LEU A 183 8.00 -4.93 -0.56
CA LEU A 183 7.88 -5.62 -1.84
C LEU A 183 7.20 -4.74 -2.91
N PRO A 184 6.04 -4.09 -2.64
CA PRO A 184 5.50 -3.07 -3.53
C PRO A 184 6.48 -1.92 -3.80
N LEU A 185 7.23 -1.50 -2.77
CA LEU A 185 8.23 -0.44 -2.90
C LEU A 185 9.35 -0.82 -3.89
N VAL A 186 9.90 -2.04 -3.79
CA VAL A 186 10.88 -2.55 -4.76
C VAL A 186 10.25 -2.66 -6.15
N ALA A 187 9.00 -3.14 -6.26
CA ALA A 187 8.27 -3.26 -7.53
C ALA A 187 8.17 -1.93 -8.28
N VAL A 188 7.83 -0.84 -7.58
CA VAL A 188 7.69 0.48 -8.23
C VAL A 188 9.05 1.15 -8.45
N LEU A 189 9.91 1.22 -7.43
CA LEU A 189 11.16 1.99 -7.51
C LEU A 189 12.21 1.37 -8.43
N SER A 190 12.13 0.07 -8.68
CA SER A 190 12.96 -0.62 -9.67
C SER A 190 12.65 -0.23 -11.12
N THR A 191 11.49 0.36 -11.40
CA THR A 191 11.07 0.67 -12.78
C THR A 191 11.46 2.08 -13.25
N ILE A 192 11.95 2.92 -12.35
CA ILE A 192 12.21 4.34 -12.61
C ILE A 192 13.70 4.67 -12.78
N GLY A 193 14.57 3.67 -12.85
CA GLY A 193 16.03 3.84 -12.84
C GLY A 193 16.58 4.67 -13.99
N LYS A 194 15.97 4.57 -15.17
CA LYS A 194 16.32 5.39 -16.35
C LYS A 194 15.89 6.85 -16.22
N GLU A 195 14.80 7.10 -15.49
CA GLU A 195 14.19 8.42 -15.32
C GLU A 195 14.89 9.27 -14.25
N ILE A 196 15.54 8.63 -13.27
CA ILE A 196 16.32 9.32 -12.24
C ILE A 196 17.54 9.99 -12.89
N LYS A 197 17.72 11.29 -12.67
CA LYS A 197 18.83 12.04 -13.29
C LYS A 197 20.02 12.25 -12.36
N SER A 198 19.80 12.25 -11.05
CA SER A 198 20.88 12.51 -10.08
C SER A 198 20.63 11.84 -8.73
N LYS A 199 21.72 11.53 -8.00
CA LYS A 199 21.65 11.00 -6.62
C LYS A 199 20.94 11.95 -5.63
N LYS A 200 20.94 13.27 -5.91
CA LYS A 200 20.22 14.26 -5.09
C LYS A 200 18.70 14.08 -5.17
N GLU A 201 18.16 13.67 -6.32
CA GLU A 201 16.73 13.32 -6.44
C GLU A 201 16.36 12.15 -5.55
N ILE A 202 17.23 11.13 -5.48
CA ILE A 202 17.05 9.96 -4.63
C ILE A 202 17.01 10.37 -3.16
N TYR A 203 17.96 11.20 -2.71
CA TYR A 203 18.01 11.66 -1.32
C TYR A 203 16.75 12.42 -0.92
N ILE A 204 16.33 13.41 -1.73
CA ILE A 204 15.11 14.21 -1.47
C ILE A 204 13.89 13.30 -1.45
N ALA A 205 13.78 12.37 -2.41
CA ALA A 205 12.66 11.44 -2.49
C ALA A 205 12.57 10.53 -1.26
N SER A 206 13.70 9.97 -0.83
CA SER A 206 13.79 8.99 0.25
C SER A 206 13.50 9.63 1.61
N VAL A 207 14.17 10.74 1.92
CA VAL A 207 13.96 11.45 3.20
C VAL A 207 12.58 12.10 3.23
N GLY A 208 12.17 12.74 2.13
CA GLY A 208 10.87 13.40 2.03
C GLY A 208 9.70 12.43 2.15
N SER A 209 9.75 11.28 1.49
CA SER A 209 8.70 10.25 1.62
C SER A 209 8.69 9.62 3.02
N GLY A 210 9.84 9.29 3.60
CA GLY A 210 9.91 8.78 4.97
C GLY A 210 9.31 9.76 5.99
N PHE A 211 9.66 11.04 5.89
CA PHE A 211 9.11 12.08 6.77
C PHE A 211 7.60 12.27 6.60
N LEU A 212 7.12 12.41 5.36
CA LEU A 212 5.69 12.65 5.10
C LEU A 212 4.83 11.43 5.42
N LEU A 213 5.27 10.22 5.06
CA LEU A 213 4.55 8.99 5.36
C LEU A 213 4.58 8.69 6.85
N GLY A 214 5.73 8.89 7.52
CA GLY A 214 5.84 8.75 8.98
C GLY A 214 4.94 9.73 9.72
N GLY A 215 4.94 11.01 9.33
CA GLY A 215 4.08 12.03 9.93
C GLY A 215 2.59 11.74 9.71
N LEU A 216 2.18 11.36 8.50
CA LEU A 216 0.80 10.98 8.22
C LEU A 216 0.40 9.73 9.02
N SER A 217 1.27 8.71 9.08
CA SER A 217 1.03 7.49 9.87
C SER A 217 0.89 7.79 11.36
N PHE A 218 1.69 8.72 11.88
CA PHE A 218 1.60 9.14 13.27
C PHE A 218 0.25 9.77 13.56
N ILE A 219 -0.14 10.82 12.81
CA ILE A 219 -1.43 11.51 13.02
C ILE A 219 -2.61 10.55 12.84
N TYR A 220 -2.52 9.63 11.87
CA TYR A 220 -3.56 8.64 11.65
C TYR A 220 -3.65 7.66 12.82
N ASN A 221 -2.53 7.09 13.27
CA ASN A 221 -2.52 6.17 14.40
C ASN A 221 -3.06 6.83 15.68
N GLU A 222 -2.67 8.08 15.95
CA GLU A 222 -3.23 8.85 17.07
C GLU A 222 -4.75 9.03 16.95
N SER A 223 -5.24 9.35 15.76
CA SER A 223 -6.69 9.45 15.51
C SER A 223 -7.39 8.12 15.74
N LEU A 224 -6.76 7.00 15.37
CA LEU A 224 -7.30 5.64 15.55
C LEU A 224 -7.35 5.22 17.02
N ILE A 225 -6.33 5.55 17.82
CA ILE A 225 -6.30 5.28 19.26
C ILE A 225 -7.50 5.96 19.95
N GLN A 226 -7.84 7.19 19.55
CA GLN A 226 -8.96 7.92 20.16
C GLN A 226 -10.33 7.31 19.86
N VAL A 227 -10.46 6.61 18.74
CA VAL A 227 -11.69 5.89 18.37
C VAL A 227 -11.57 4.38 18.59
N SER A 228 -10.55 3.91 19.32
CA SER A 228 -10.21 2.48 19.46
C SER A 228 -11.39 1.64 19.97
N GLY A 229 -12.18 2.18 20.90
CA GLY A 229 -13.38 1.53 21.43
C GLY A 229 -14.48 1.25 20.39
N LEU A 230 -14.44 1.91 19.23
CA LEU A 230 -15.35 1.68 18.10
C LEU A 230 -14.77 0.73 17.05
N LEU A 231 -13.45 0.53 17.01
CA LEU A 231 -12.77 -0.14 15.88
C LEU A 231 -13.12 -1.61 15.70
N SER A 232 -13.63 -2.28 16.75
CA SER A 232 -14.15 -3.64 16.65
C SER A 232 -15.45 -3.73 15.83
N SER A 233 -16.18 -2.62 15.70
CA SER A 233 -17.46 -2.53 14.98
C SER A 233 -17.32 -2.04 13.53
N TYR A 234 -16.10 -1.67 13.10
CA TYR A 234 -15.85 -1.14 11.77
C TYR A 234 -14.84 -1.99 11.01
N GLU A 235 -15.23 -2.49 9.84
CA GLU A 235 -14.31 -3.09 8.88
C GLU A 235 -13.26 -2.07 8.39
N ILE A 236 -13.67 -0.82 8.21
CA ILE A 236 -12.85 0.30 7.72
C ILE A 236 -12.78 1.36 8.84
N PRO A 237 -11.68 1.37 9.63
CA PRO A 237 -11.48 2.31 10.74
C PRO A 237 -11.65 3.80 10.40
N LEU A 238 -11.33 4.22 9.18
CA LEU A 238 -11.54 5.60 8.72
C LEU A 238 -12.97 6.09 8.97
N PHE A 239 -13.97 5.22 8.84
CA PHE A 239 -15.36 5.59 9.03
C PHE A 239 -15.75 5.84 10.48
N ALA A 240 -15.01 5.27 11.44
CA ALA A 240 -15.18 5.62 12.86
C ALA A 240 -14.73 7.07 13.10
N ILE A 241 -13.60 7.49 12.52
CA ILE A 241 -13.09 8.87 12.58
C ILE A 241 -14.06 9.85 11.90
N LEU A 242 -14.63 9.46 10.75
CA LEU A 242 -15.53 10.30 9.97
C LEU A 242 -16.92 10.49 10.60
N LYS A 243 -17.25 9.77 11.68
CA LYS A 243 -18.53 9.93 12.39
C LYS A 243 -18.71 11.34 12.97
N ASP A 244 -17.61 12.00 13.33
CA ASP A 244 -17.61 13.37 13.89
C ASP A 244 -17.53 14.46 12.80
N PHE A 245 -17.65 14.07 11.53
CA PHE A 245 -17.61 14.98 10.40
C PHE A 245 -18.98 15.15 9.74
N PRO A 246 -19.20 16.26 9.02
CA PRO A 246 -20.39 16.42 8.20
C PRO A 246 -20.51 15.27 7.19
N TYR A 247 -21.74 14.85 6.92
CA TYR A 247 -22.05 13.74 6.02
C TYR A 247 -21.38 13.84 4.64
N ILE A 248 -21.20 15.07 4.12
CA ILE A 248 -20.51 15.30 2.84
C ILE A 248 -19.06 14.79 2.86
N MET A 249 -18.35 14.89 3.99
CA MET A 249 -16.98 14.38 4.10
C MET A 249 -16.96 12.85 4.09
N LEU A 250 -17.89 12.21 4.81
CA LEU A 250 -18.08 10.76 4.77
C LEU A 250 -18.34 10.28 3.34
N PHE A 251 -19.22 10.96 2.61
CA PHE A 251 -19.51 10.68 1.21
C PHE A 251 -18.29 10.81 0.30
N LEU A 252 -17.58 11.94 0.35
CA LEU A 252 -16.41 12.19 -0.48
C LEU A 252 -15.29 11.17 -0.19
N MET A 253 -14.98 10.91 1.08
CA MET A 253 -13.95 9.94 1.45
C MET A 253 -14.35 8.51 1.07
N SER A 254 -15.64 8.15 1.17
CA SER A 254 -16.13 6.84 0.69
C SER A 254 -15.92 6.67 -0.81
N ILE A 255 -16.22 7.70 -1.62
CA ILE A 255 -16.01 7.64 -3.07
C ILE A 255 -14.53 7.50 -3.40
N VAL A 256 -13.68 8.34 -2.82
CA VAL A 256 -12.25 8.34 -3.13
C VAL A 256 -11.62 7.01 -2.68
N LEU A 257 -12.01 6.47 -1.52
CA LEU A 257 -11.60 5.16 -1.04
C LEU A 257 -12.08 4.04 -1.98
N LEU A 258 -13.34 4.07 -2.42
CA LEU A 258 -13.88 3.06 -3.33
C LEU A 258 -13.16 3.06 -4.67
N ILE A 259 -12.83 4.24 -5.22
CA ILE A 259 -12.03 4.34 -6.45
C ILE A 259 -10.62 3.78 -6.22
N ALA A 260 -9.98 4.10 -5.09
CA ALA A 260 -8.64 3.57 -4.77
C ALA A 260 -8.64 2.05 -4.58
N ILE A 261 -9.67 1.50 -3.94
CA ILE A 261 -9.90 0.05 -3.82
C ILE A 261 -10.04 -0.57 -5.21
N TYR A 262 -10.87 0.03 -6.05
CA TYR A 262 -11.15 -0.44 -7.40
C TYR A 262 -9.89 -0.44 -8.28
N THR A 263 -9.13 0.66 -8.33
CA THR A 263 -7.90 0.73 -9.13
C THR A 263 -6.83 -0.23 -8.63
N THR A 264 -6.75 -0.47 -7.32
CA THR A 264 -5.83 -1.45 -6.73
C THR A 264 -6.25 -2.88 -7.11
N ALA A 265 -7.55 -3.21 -7.04
CA ALA A 265 -8.06 -4.51 -7.46
C ALA A 265 -7.81 -4.78 -8.96
N VAL A 266 -8.05 -3.79 -9.82
CA VAL A 266 -7.75 -3.92 -11.25
C VAL A 266 -6.26 -4.12 -11.49
N SER A 267 -5.40 -3.38 -10.79
CA SER A 267 -3.93 -3.52 -10.90
C SER A 267 -3.46 -4.91 -10.45
N GLY A 268 -4.06 -5.47 -9.39
CA GLY A 268 -3.78 -6.81 -8.91
C GLY A 268 -4.16 -7.89 -9.94
N ILE A 269 -5.37 -7.81 -10.49
CA ILE A 269 -5.84 -8.71 -11.54
C ILE A 269 -5.03 -8.54 -12.82
N LEU A 270 -4.62 -7.32 -13.16
CA LEU A 270 -3.75 -7.07 -14.30
C LEU A 270 -2.39 -7.75 -14.11
N GLY A 271 -1.80 -7.63 -12.92
CA GLY A 271 -0.54 -8.30 -12.60
C GLY A 271 -0.62 -9.83 -12.70
N LEU A 272 -1.74 -10.43 -12.27
CA LEU A 272 -2.00 -11.86 -12.42
C LEU A 272 -2.23 -12.25 -13.88
N THR A 273 -3.15 -11.56 -14.55
CA THR A 273 -3.49 -11.85 -15.95
C THR A 273 -2.26 -11.70 -16.84
N ALA A 274 -1.47 -10.63 -16.72
CA ALA A 274 -0.26 -10.43 -17.51
C ALA A 274 0.80 -11.54 -17.35
N ARG A 275 0.85 -12.21 -16.19
CA ARG A 275 1.79 -13.33 -15.95
C ARG A 275 1.34 -14.64 -16.59
N PHE A 276 0.03 -14.89 -16.63
CA PHE A 276 -0.55 -16.16 -17.13
C PHE A 276 -1.18 -16.04 -18.52
N HIS A 277 -1.26 -14.83 -19.08
CA HIS A 277 -1.87 -14.58 -20.37
C HIS A 277 -0.98 -15.08 -21.50
N THR A 278 -1.56 -15.91 -22.36
CA THR A 278 -0.99 -16.27 -23.65
C THR A 278 -1.90 -15.71 -24.74
N GLU A 279 -1.46 -14.69 -25.47
CA GLU A 279 -2.25 -13.93 -26.46
C GLU A 279 -2.97 -14.83 -27.49
N LYS A 280 -2.39 -16.00 -27.80
CA LYS A 280 -2.94 -16.95 -28.76
C LYS A 280 -4.18 -17.72 -28.28
N VAL A 281 -4.49 -17.72 -26.98
CA VAL A 281 -5.45 -18.66 -26.38
C VAL A 281 -6.58 -17.98 -25.61
N GLN A 282 -6.35 -16.80 -25.03
CA GLN A 282 -7.26 -16.25 -24.03
C GLN A 282 -7.54 -14.76 -24.23
N SER A 283 -8.80 -14.37 -24.04
CA SER A 283 -9.16 -12.96 -23.95
C SER A 283 -8.94 -12.46 -22.51
N LEU A 284 -8.29 -11.31 -22.36
CA LEU A 284 -7.92 -10.74 -21.05
C LEU A 284 -9.10 -10.65 -20.07
N TRP A 285 -10.28 -10.25 -20.54
CA TRP A 285 -11.48 -10.16 -19.68
C TRP A 285 -12.00 -11.51 -19.21
N LYS A 286 -11.86 -12.57 -20.01
CA LYS A 286 -12.23 -13.94 -19.59
C LYS A 286 -11.30 -14.44 -18.51
N LEU A 287 -10.00 -14.14 -18.62
CA LEU A 287 -9.01 -14.47 -17.60
C LEU A 287 -9.25 -13.68 -16.30
N ALA A 288 -9.57 -12.39 -16.41
CA ALA A 288 -9.95 -11.56 -15.26
C ALA A 288 -11.22 -12.09 -14.57
N ALA A 289 -12.25 -12.46 -15.33
CA ALA A 289 -13.47 -13.06 -14.78
C ALA A 289 -13.19 -14.41 -14.08
N CYS A 290 -12.31 -15.24 -14.64
CA CYS A 290 -11.88 -16.49 -13.99
C CYS A 290 -11.21 -16.23 -12.64
N TRP A 291 -10.26 -15.29 -12.58
CA TRP A 291 -9.62 -14.90 -11.32
C TRP A 291 -10.63 -14.39 -10.29
N LEU A 292 -11.58 -13.54 -10.69
CA LEU A 292 -12.63 -13.04 -9.80
C LEU A 292 -13.50 -14.17 -9.24
N LEU A 293 -13.92 -15.12 -10.08
CA LEU A 293 -14.71 -16.27 -9.63
C LEU A 293 -13.96 -17.11 -8.58
N LEU A 294 -12.64 -17.24 -8.72
CA LEU A 294 -11.79 -17.91 -7.73
C LEU A 294 -11.63 -17.09 -6.44
N MET A 295 -11.63 -15.76 -6.53
CA MET A 295 -11.40 -14.85 -5.40
C MET A 295 -12.64 -14.60 -4.54
N ILE A 296 -13.83 -14.50 -5.14
CA ILE A 296 -15.08 -14.14 -4.46
C ILE A 296 -15.40 -15.02 -3.23
N PRO A 297 -15.20 -16.36 -3.25
CA PRO A 297 -15.45 -17.17 -2.05
C PRO A 297 -14.62 -16.75 -0.83
N PHE A 298 -13.41 -16.23 -1.04
CA PHE A 298 -12.50 -15.83 0.04
C PHE A 298 -12.86 -14.48 0.65
N THR A 299 -13.67 -13.64 -0.02
CA THR A 299 -14.09 -12.34 0.54
C THR A 299 -15.02 -12.51 1.74
N LYS A 300 -15.65 -13.68 1.90
CA LYS A 300 -16.48 -14.05 3.08
C LYS A 300 -15.77 -13.86 4.42
N LEU A 301 -14.43 -13.93 4.41
CA LEU A 301 -13.63 -13.76 5.62
C LEU A 301 -13.71 -12.34 6.19
N GLY A 302 -14.10 -11.35 5.38
CA GLY A 302 -14.16 -9.94 5.78
C GLY A 302 -12.84 -9.21 5.55
N PHE A 303 -12.92 -7.91 5.26
CA PHE A 303 -11.76 -7.08 4.91
C PHE A 303 -10.76 -6.97 6.07
N SER A 304 -11.30 -6.68 7.25
CA SER A 304 -10.61 -6.57 8.53
C SER A 304 -9.85 -7.85 8.89
N THR A 305 -10.52 -9.01 8.80
CA THR A 305 -9.93 -10.32 9.11
C THR A 305 -8.86 -10.72 8.11
N LEU A 306 -9.09 -10.49 6.82
CA LEU A 306 -8.11 -10.80 5.79
C LEU A 306 -6.81 -10.00 6.02
N ILE A 307 -6.92 -8.71 6.36
CA ILE A 307 -5.76 -7.89 6.73
C ILE A 307 -5.10 -8.43 8.00
N ALA A 308 -5.87 -8.75 9.04
CA ALA A 308 -5.35 -9.24 10.32
C ALA A 308 -4.55 -10.55 10.20
N VAL A 309 -4.87 -11.38 9.21
CA VAL A 309 -4.15 -12.64 8.97
C VAL A 309 -3.03 -12.47 7.95
N LEU A 310 -3.34 -11.95 6.76
CA LEU A 310 -2.42 -11.96 5.63
C LEU A 310 -1.29 -10.94 5.77
N TYR A 311 -1.56 -9.77 6.33
CA TYR A 311 -0.55 -8.72 6.39
C TYR A 311 0.57 -9.01 7.39
N PRO A 312 0.30 -9.49 8.61
CA PRO A 312 1.37 -9.96 9.49
C PRO A 312 2.21 -11.08 8.87
N MET A 313 1.59 -12.02 8.15
CA MET A 313 2.31 -13.05 7.40
C MET A 313 3.27 -12.43 6.36
N TYR A 314 2.80 -11.46 5.57
CA TYR A 314 3.66 -10.75 4.63
C TYR A 314 4.74 -9.93 5.31
N GLY A 315 4.43 -9.30 6.44
CA GLY A 315 5.41 -8.62 7.29
C GLY A 315 6.56 -9.56 7.64
N ILE A 316 6.26 -10.76 8.16
CA ILE A 316 7.29 -11.73 8.54
C ILE A 316 8.08 -12.23 7.33
N VAL A 317 7.41 -12.64 6.25
CA VAL A 317 8.11 -13.18 5.06
C VAL A 317 9.02 -12.12 4.43
N ASN A 318 8.60 -10.86 4.41
CA ASN A 318 9.36 -9.77 3.84
C ASN A 318 10.43 -9.19 4.77
N LEU A 319 10.51 -9.61 6.04
CA LEU A 319 11.61 -9.20 6.93
C LEU A 319 12.96 -9.53 6.31
N PHE A 320 13.08 -10.69 5.66
CA PHE A 320 14.29 -11.08 4.94
C PHE A 320 14.68 -10.04 3.88
N LEU A 321 13.72 -9.54 3.10
CA LEU A 321 13.95 -8.52 2.09
C LEU A 321 14.33 -7.17 2.71
N VAL A 322 13.66 -6.75 3.81
CA VAL A 322 14.05 -5.55 4.56
C VAL A 322 15.48 -5.67 5.06
N THR A 323 15.84 -6.78 5.71
CA THR A 323 17.20 -7.01 6.20
C THR A 323 18.22 -6.96 5.06
N ALA A 324 17.93 -7.58 3.91
CA ALA A 324 18.81 -7.51 2.74
C ALA A 324 19.00 -6.08 2.22
N VAL A 325 17.94 -5.28 2.18
CA VAL A 325 17.97 -3.87 1.80
C VAL A 325 18.81 -3.04 2.79
N LEU A 326 18.59 -3.21 4.10
CA LEU A 326 19.32 -2.47 5.13
C LEU A 326 20.81 -2.82 5.20
N LEU A 327 21.16 -4.08 4.94
CA LEU A 327 22.56 -4.55 4.95
C LEU A 327 23.30 -4.26 3.63
N TYR A 328 22.59 -3.94 2.55
CA TYR A 328 23.18 -3.71 1.23
C TYR A 328 24.31 -2.66 1.22
N PRO A 329 24.17 -1.47 1.85
CA PRO A 329 25.25 -0.47 1.87
C PRO A 329 26.53 -0.97 2.51
N PHE A 330 26.43 -1.82 3.54
CA PHE A 330 27.57 -2.38 4.25
C PHE A 330 28.25 -3.49 3.45
N ARG A 331 27.47 -4.38 2.83
CA ARG A 331 27.98 -5.50 2.01
C ARG A 331 28.67 -5.04 0.73
N ASN A 332 28.14 -3.99 0.08
CA ASN A 332 28.65 -3.49 -1.20
C ASN A 332 29.58 -2.27 -1.08
N ARG A 333 29.99 -1.89 0.15
CA ARG A 333 30.89 -0.75 0.39
C ARG A 333 32.22 -0.86 -0.37
N TYR A 334 32.69 -2.09 -0.62
CA TYR A 334 33.96 -2.39 -1.30
C TYR A 334 33.83 -2.73 -2.79
N LYS A 335 32.61 -2.82 -3.35
CA LYS A 335 32.40 -3.04 -4.80
C LYS A 335 32.24 -1.74 -5.60
N SER A 336 32.31 -0.59 -4.92
CA SER A 336 32.06 0.74 -5.48
C SER A 336 33.31 1.63 -5.51
N SER A 337 34.51 1.07 -5.37
CA SER A 337 35.77 1.76 -5.66
C SER A 337 36.17 1.54 -7.11
#